data_AF-A0AAU2A7K8-F1
#
_entry.id   AF-A0AAU2A7K8-F1
#
_cell.length_a   1.000
_cell.length_b   1.000
_cell.length_c   1.000
_cell.angle_alpha   90.00
_cell.angle_beta   90.00
_cell.angle_gamma   90.00
#
_symmetry.space_group_name_H-M   'P 1'
#
loop_
_entity.id
_entity.type
_entity.pdbx_description
1 polymer ?
#
loop_
_entity_poly.entity_id
_entity_poly.type
_entity_poly.pdbx_seq_one_letter_code
_entity_poly.pdbx_strand_id
1 'polypeptide(L)'
;MIRTRAQVNPRPLAVLLLLLVEVALLDAGSLSAAVALAATAAAGSAFAACSLIVARSAPAAPPIRVRTAIRDRARRTAFLPQRDPDARGRTRPRAPGLALPTAAA
;
A
#
# COMPACT_ATOMS: atom_id res chain seq x y z
N MET A 1 11.94 0.33 -16.10
CA MET A 1 11.46 -0.27 -14.84
C MET A 1 11.59 0.75 -13.72
N ILE A 2 10.54 1.52 -13.41
CA ILE A 2 10.60 2.56 -12.37
C ILE A 2 10.17 1.92 -11.05
N ARG A 3 11.15 1.49 -10.25
CA ARG A 3 10.96 1.16 -8.83
C ARG A 3 10.64 2.48 -8.12
N THR A 4 9.38 2.78 -7.83
CA THR A 4 9.06 3.80 -6.84
C THR A 4 9.38 3.22 -5.46
N ARG A 5 10.65 3.26 -5.08
CA ARG A 5 11.04 3.14 -3.67
C ARG A 5 10.36 4.32 -2.99
N ALA A 6 9.48 4.06 -2.02
CA ALA A 6 9.09 5.08 -1.06
C ALA A 6 10.40 5.58 -0.43
N GLN A 7 10.76 6.82 -0.72
CA GLN A 7 11.96 7.44 -0.16
C GLN A 7 11.64 7.74 1.30
N VAL A 8 12.03 6.83 2.18
CA VAL A 8 12.01 7.09 3.62
C VAL A 8 13.05 8.18 3.88
N ASN A 9 12.59 9.36 4.29
CA ASN A 9 13.46 10.48 4.63
C ASN A 9 14.23 10.11 5.92
N PRO A 10 15.56 10.02 5.91
CA PRO A 10 16.34 9.61 7.10
C PRO A 10 16.55 10.76 8.09
N ARG A 11 16.23 12.00 7.72
CA ARG A 11 16.42 13.19 8.56
C ARG A 11 15.80 13.07 9.98
N PRO A 12 14.53 12.67 10.17
CA PRO A 12 13.97 12.53 11.51
C PRO A 12 14.68 11.48 12.36
N LEU A 13 15.11 10.37 11.74
CA LEU A 13 15.84 9.30 12.42
C LEU A 13 17.24 9.77 12.83
N ALA A 14 17.92 10.55 11.99
CA ALA A 14 19.22 11.14 12.31
C ALA A 14 19.12 12.14 13.47
N VAL A 15 18.08 12.97 13.51
CA VAL A 15 17.84 13.91 14.62
C VAL A 15 17.55 13.16 15.92
N LEU A 16 16.71 12.12 15.89
CA LEU A 16 16.41 11.30 17.05
C LEU A 16 17.67 10.62 17.61
N LEU A 17 18.52 10.07 16.73
CA LEU A 17 19.78 9.44 17.14
C LEU A 17 20.75 10.45 17.76
N LEU A 18 20.86 11.66 17.18
CA LEU A 18 21.70 12.72 17.73
C LEU A 18 21.24 13.10 19.15
N LEU A 19 19.94 13.32 19.35
CA LEU A 19 19.36 13.64 20.66
C LEU A 19 19.60 12.52 21.68
N LEU A 20 19.45 11.26 21.28
CA LEU A 20 19.74 10.11 22.14
C LEU A 20 21.22 10.05 22.56
N VAL A 21 22.14 10.37 21.65
CA VAL A 21 23.57 10.43 21.94
C VAL A 21 23.89 11.58 22.90
N GLU A 22 23.29 12.75 22.72
CA GLU A 22 23.48 13.89 23.63
C GLU A 22 22.96 13.57 25.04
N VAL A 23 21.76 12.98 25.15
CA VAL A 23 21.19 12.55 26.43
C VAL A 23 22.07 11.48 27.09
N ALA A 24 22.61 10.54 26.32
CA ALA A 24 23.52 9.52 26.81
C ALA A 24 24.85 10.10 27.33
N LEU A 25 25.41 11.10 26.66
CA LEU A 25 26.62 11.79 27.10
C LEU A 25 26.37 12.59 28.38
N LEU A 26 25.18 13.19 28.51
CA LEU A 26 24.76 13.90 29.72
C LEU A 26 24.56 12.95 30.92
N ASP A 27 24.16 11.71 30.67
CA ASP A 27 23.86 10.70 31.70
C ASP A 27 25.02 9.70 31.95
N ALA A 28 26.20 9.96 31.38
CA ALA A 28 27.39 9.09 31.44
C ALA A 28 27.95 8.85 32.86
N GLY A 29 27.36 9.46 33.89
CA GLY A 29 27.71 9.24 35.30
C GLY A 29 27.12 7.97 35.91
N SER A 30 26.14 7.30 35.26
CA SER A 30 25.51 6.09 35.82
C SER A 30 25.71 4.86 34.93
N LEU A 31 26.45 3.87 35.44
CA LEU A 31 26.66 2.55 34.79
C LEU A 31 25.32 1.87 34.43
N SER A 32 24.28 2.09 35.22
CA SER A 32 22.94 1.57 34.97
C SER A 32 22.29 2.21 33.73
N ALA A 33 22.42 3.51 33.53
CA ALA A 33 21.91 4.18 32.33
C ALA A 33 22.69 3.75 31.08
N ALA A 34 24.01 3.59 31.19
CA ALA A 34 24.83 3.09 30.08
C ALA A 34 24.39 1.68 29.63
N VAL A 35 24.11 0.77 30.57
CA VAL A 35 23.62 -0.58 30.26
C VAL A 35 22.19 -0.55 29.69
N ALA A 36 21.30 0.25 30.26
CA ALA A 36 19.92 0.38 29.77
C ALA A 36 19.89 0.96 28.34
N LEU A 37 20.74 1.94 28.06
CA LEU A 37 20.90 2.53 26.73
C LEU A 37 21.49 1.51 25.75
N ALA A 38 22.54 0.78 26.15
CA ALA A 38 23.14 -0.26 25.31
C ALA A 38 22.13 -1.36 24.94
N ALA A 39 21.32 -1.79 25.91
CA ALA A 39 20.25 -2.76 25.69
C ALA A 39 19.18 -2.22 24.72
N THR A 40 18.80 -0.95 24.87
CA THR A 40 17.81 -0.29 24.00
C THR A 40 18.35 -0.12 22.58
N ALA A 41 19.63 0.25 22.42
CA ALA A 41 20.29 0.36 21.12
C ALA A 41 20.43 -1.01 20.43
N ALA A 42 20.76 -2.07 21.18
CA ALA A 42 20.82 -3.43 20.66
C ALA A 42 19.44 -3.89 20.18
N ALA A 43 18.39 -3.71 21.00
CA ALA A 43 17.02 -4.05 20.61
C ALA A 43 16.56 -3.22 19.38
N GLY A 44 16.82 -1.91 19.38
CA GLY A 44 16.47 -1.01 18.28
C GLY A 44 17.14 -1.40 16.96
N SER A 45 18.43 -1.75 16.99
CA SER A 45 19.16 -2.19 15.80
C SER A 45 18.66 -3.54 15.26
N ALA A 46 18.29 -4.48 16.14
CA ALA A 46 17.68 -5.74 15.76
C ALA A 46 16.30 -5.54 15.09
N PHE A 47 15.46 -4.66 15.65
CA PHE A 47 14.18 -4.31 15.04
C PHE A 47 14.35 -3.60 13.69
N ALA A 48 15.32 -2.69 13.58
CA ALA A 48 15.65 -2.02 12.33
C ALA A 48 16.11 -3.03 11.27
N ALA A 49 17.00 -3.95 11.62
CA ALA A 49 17.45 -5.01 10.72
C ALA A 49 16.28 -5.91 10.27
N CYS A 50 15.42 -6.34 11.21
CA CYS A 50 14.25 -7.16 10.91
C CYS A 50 13.28 -6.43 9.96
N SER A 51 12.94 -5.17 10.26
CA SER A 51 12.05 -4.37 9.40
C SER A 51 12.63 -4.15 8.00
N LEU A 52 13.95 -3.94 7.86
CA LEU A 52 14.61 -3.83 6.56
C LEU A 52 14.57 -5.14 5.77
N ILE A 53 14.75 -6.28 6.45
CA ILE A 53 14.63 -7.60 5.83
C ILE A 53 13.20 -7.81 5.33
N VAL A 54 12.19 -7.52 6.16
CA VAL A 54 10.77 -7.62 5.77
C VAL A 54 10.43 -6.68 4.61
N ALA A 55 10.92 -5.44 4.63
CA ALA A 55 10.69 -4.49 3.55
C ALA A 55 11.36 -4.93 2.23
N ARG A 56 12.49 -5.63 2.30
CA ARG A 56 13.18 -6.19 1.13
C ARG A 56 12.56 -7.50 0.63
N SER A 57 11.95 -8.29 1.50
CA SER A 57 11.32 -9.56 1.14
C SER A 57 9.92 -9.39 0.56
N ALA A 58 9.29 -8.22 0.74
CA ALA A 58 8.02 -7.88 0.10
C ALA A 58 8.15 -7.98 -1.44
N PRO A 59 7.39 -8.88 -2.10
CA PRO A 59 7.45 -9.03 -3.54
C PRO A 59 7.06 -7.73 -4.26
N ALA A 60 7.92 -7.25 -5.15
CA ALA A 60 7.61 -6.08 -5.96
C ALA A 60 6.47 -6.42 -6.95
N ALA A 61 5.24 -6.04 -6.63
CA ALA A 61 4.11 -6.21 -7.53
C ALA A 61 4.35 -5.36 -8.80
N PRO A 62 4.32 -5.97 -10.01
CA PRO A 62 4.46 -5.22 -11.25
C PRO A 62 3.35 -4.16 -11.33
N PRO A 63 3.65 -2.91 -11.74
CA PRO A 63 2.65 -1.84 -11.81
C PRO A 63 1.50 -2.18 -12.77
N ILE A 64 1.77 -3.04 -13.76
CA ILE A 64 0.75 -3.59 -14.66
C ILE A 64 -0.29 -4.42 -13.88
N ARG A 65 0.13 -5.22 -12.88
CA ARG A 65 -0.81 -6.02 -12.06
C ARG A 65 -1.70 -5.15 -11.19
N VAL A 66 -1.17 -4.04 -10.68
CA VAL A 66 -1.97 -3.06 -9.92
C VAL A 66 -2.98 -2.39 -10.85
N ARG A 67 -2.54 -1.95 -12.03
CA ARG A 67 -3.42 -1.33 -13.03
C ARG A 67 -4.48 -2.31 -13.54
N THR A 68 -4.14 -3.58 -13.78
CA THR A 68 -5.11 -4.59 -14.19
C THR A 68 -6.05 -4.95 -13.05
N ALA A 69 -5.58 -5.08 -11.81
CA ALA A 69 -6.44 -5.32 -10.65
C ALA A 69 -7.41 -4.16 -10.40
N ILE A 70 -6.96 -2.90 -10.55
CA ILE A 70 -7.82 -1.72 -10.47
C ILE A 70 -8.81 -1.71 -11.62
N ARG A 71 -8.38 -2.00 -12.85
CA ARG A 71 -9.26 -2.04 -14.03
C ARG A 71 -10.28 -3.18 -13.96
N ASP A 72 -9.89 -4.31 -13.39
CA ASP A 72 -10.71 -5.50 -13.16
C ASP A 72 -11.72 -5.25 -12.04
N ARG A 73 -11.30 -4.64 -10.92
CA ARG A 73 -12.19 -4.14 -9.88
C ARG A 73 -13.16 -3.11 -10.43
N ALA A 74 -12.67 -2.15 -11.21
CA ALA A 74 -13.50 -1.15 -11.87
C ALA A 74 -14.50 -1.80 -12.81
N ARG A 75 -14.14 -2.82 -13.62
CA ARG A 75 -15.11 -3.56 -14.44
C ARG A 75 -16.16 -4.28 -13.60
N ARG A 76 -15.78 -4.87 -12.46
CA ARG A 76 -16.71 -5.53 -11.54
C ARG A 76 -17.67 -4.56 -10.84
N THR A 77 -17.30 -3.29 -10.69
CA THR A 77 -18.12 -2.28 -9.98
C THR A 77 -18.62 -1.12 -10.85
N ALA A 78 -18.21 -1.06 -12.13
CA ALA A 78 -18.59 0.00 -13.07
C ALA A 78 -20.05 -0.14 -13.51
N PHE A 79 -20.56 -1.36 -13.48
CA PHE A 79 -21.97 -1.61 -13.59
C PHE A 79 -22.55 -1.52 -12.18
N LEU A 80 -23.40 -0.51 -11.93
CA LEU A 80 -24.51 -0.73 -10.99
C LEU A 80 -25.19 -2.02 -11.49
N PRO A 81 -25.51 -3.03 -10.64
CA PRO A 81 -26.25 -4.19 -11.11
C PRO A 81 -27.43 -3.68 -11.94
N GLN A 82 -27.37 -3.96 -13.24
CA GLN A 82 -28.29 -3.39 -14.21
C GLN A 82 -29.67 -3.87 -13.78
N ARG A 83 -30.49 -2.96 -13.22
CA ARG A 83 -31.84 -3.29 -12.78
C ARG A 83 -32.55 -3.83 -13.99
N ASP A 84 -32.96 -5.10 -13.90
CA ASP A 84 -33.59 -5.82 -14.99
C ASP A 84 -34.66 -4.91 -15.63
N PRO A 85 -34.46 -4.46 -16.88
CA PRO A 85 -35.41 -3.61 -17.56
C PRO A 85 -36.75 -4.31 -17.80
N ASP A 86 -36.78 -5.65 -17.66
CA ASP A 86 -37.97 -6.49 -17.69
C ASP A 86 -38.49 -6.87 -16.29
N ALA A 87 -37.92 -6.30 -15.22
CA ALA A 87 -38.39 -6.53 -13.85
C ALA A 87 -39.88 -6.20 -13.75
N ARG A 88 -40.63 -7.11 -13.14
CA ARG A 88 -42.08 -7.02 -12.96
C ARG A 88 -42.44 -5.68 -12.32
N GLY A 89 -43.19 -4.84 -13.06
CA GLY A 89 -43.58 -3.49 -12.64
C GLY A 89 -42.94 -2.34 -13.43
N ARG A 90 -42.03 -2.62 -14.37
CA ARG A 90 -41.59 -1.63 -15.37
C ARG A 90 -42.08 -2.01 -16.76
N THR A 91 -43.13 -1.34 -17.20
CA THR A 91 -43.61 -1.46 -18.58
C THR A 91 -42.61 -0.74 -19.49
N ARG A 92 -41.86 -1.50 -20.30
CA ARG A 92 -41.02 -0.88 -21.34
C ARG A 92 -41.90 -0.05 -22.28
N PRO A 93 -41.53 1.20 -22.63
CA PRO A 93 -41.95 1.75 -23.90
C PRO A 93 -41.26 0.92 -25.00
N ARG A 94 -41.99 -0.04 -25.56
CA ARG A 94 -41.52 -0.82 -26.72
C ARG A 94 -41.81 -0.01 -27.97
N ALA A 95 -40.80 0.62 -28.54
CA ALA A 95 -40.86 0.95 -29.97
C ALA A 95 -40.74 -0.38 -30.74
N PRO A 96 -41.74 -0.77 -31.56
CA PRO A 96 -41.63 -1.93 -32.42
C PRO A 96 -40.72 -1.61 -33.62
N GLY A 97 -39.76 -2.50 -33.89
CA GLY A 97 -39.48 -2.99 -35.25
C GLY A 97 -38.42 -2.25 -36.09
N LEU A 98 -37.19 -2.74 -36.07
CA LEU A 98 -36.49 -3.08 -37.32
C LEU A 98 -35.47 -4.20 -37.03
N ALA A 99 -35.73 -5.40 -37.53
CA ALA A 99 -34.73 -6.45 -37.54
C ALA A 99 -33.65 -6.05 -38.56
N LEU A 100 -32.52 -5.56 -38.06
CA LEU A 100 -31.36 -5.35 -38.91
C LEU A 100 -30.76 -6.73 -39.25
N PRO A 101 -30.45 -7.01 -40.53
CA PRO A 101 -29.78 -8.24 -40.91
C PRO A 101 -28.39 -8.20 -40.28
N THR A 102 -28.18 -8.99 -39.23
CA THR A 102 -26.85 -9.22 -38.66
C THR A 102 -25.99 -9.85 -39.76
N ALA A 103 -24.90 -9.17 -40.11
CA ALA A 103 -24.05 -9.45 -41.25
C ALA A 103 -23.70 -10.94 -41.41
N ALA A 104 -23.91 -11.43 -42.63
CA ALA A 104 -23.17 -12.55 -43.17
C ALA A 104 -21.71 -12.15 -43.46
N ALA A 105 -20.82 -13.14 -43.36
CA ALA A 105 -19.36 -13.16 -43.57
C ALA A 105 -18.50 -12.75 -42.37
#